data_AF-R5P339-F1
#
_entry.id   AF-R5P339-F1
#
_cell.length_a   1.000
_cell.length_b   1.000
_cell.length_c   1.000
_cell.angle_alpha   90.00
_cell.angle_beta   90.00
_cell.angle_gamma   90.00
#
_symmetry.space_group_name_H-M   'P 1'
#
loop_
_entity.id
_entity.type
_entity.pdbx_description
1 polymer ?
#
loop_
_entity_poly.entity_id
_entity_poly.type
_entity_poly.pdbx_seq_one_letter_code
_entity_poly.pdbx_strand_id
1 'polypeptide(L)' 'MNAKRRKEIEDIVSRLQCIYTELEELGSQEREAYENLPESFQDSERGEKMSEAADGIESAQDDVQSIIDSLEEIINN' A
#
# COMPACT_ATOMS: atom_id res chain seq x y z
N MET A 1 2.97 19.60 -20.87
CA MET A 1 4.20 19.37 -20.08
C MET A 1 5.39 19.13 -21.01
N ASN A 2 6.65 19.38 -20.61
CA ASN A 2 7.81 19.04 -21.46
C ASN A 2 8.30 17.61 -21.20
N ALA A 3 9.07 17.04 -22.14
CA ALA A 3 9.52 15.66 -22.08
C ALA A 3 10.33 15.33 -20.81
N LYS A 4 11.15 16.27 -20.33
CA LYS A 4 11.95 16.07 -19.11
C LYS A 4 11.06 15.89 -17.87
N ARG A 5 10.09 16.80 -17.67
CA ARG A 5 9.16 16.71 -16.53
C ARG A 5 8.25 15.49 -16.62
N ARG A 6 7.82 15.12 -17.84
CA ARG A 6 7.07 13.88 -18.05
C ARG A 6 7.87 12.66 -17.59
N LYS A 7 9.15 12.61 -17.96
CA LYS A 7 10.04 11.51 -17.58
C LYS A 7 10.26 11.43 -16.06
N GLU A 8 10.43 12.58 -15.41
CA GLU A 8 10.53 12.64 -13.94
C GLU A 8 9.27 12.10 -13.25
N ILE A 9 8.07 12.36 -13.81
CA ILE A 9 6.82 11.81 -13.25
C ILE A 9 6.71 10.30 -13.50
N GLU A 10 7.07 9.81 -14.69
CA GLU A 10 7.10 8.36 -14.98
C GLU A 10 8.01 7.59 -14.00
N ASP A 11 9.17 8.18 -13.68
CA ASP A 11 10.12 7.57 -12.73
C ASP A 11 9.55 7.60 -11.30
N ILE A 12 8.76 8.62 -10.93
CA ILE A 12 8.02 8.65 -9.66
C ILE A 12 6.95 7.57 -9.63
N VAL A 13 6.15 7.44 -10.69
CA VAL A 13 5.10 6.40 -10.82
C VAL A 13 5.71 5.01 -10.67
N SER A 14 6.84 4.75 -11.32
CA SER A 14 7.54 3.47 -11.22
C SER A 14 7.95 3.14 -9.78
N ARG A 15 8.42 4.14 -9.02
CA ARG A 15 8.77 3.96 -7.60
C ARG A 15 7.55 3.74 -6.71
N LEU A 16 6.45 4.44 -7.00
CA LEU A 16 5.19 4.25 -6.28
C LEU A 16 4.61 2.86 -6.53
N GLN A 17 4.73 2.32 -7.74
CA GLN A 17 4.33 0.93 -8.05
C GLN A 17 5.15 -0.11 -7.28
N CYS A 18 6.46 0.12 -7.10
CA CYS A 18 7.28 -0.71 -6.21
C CYS A 18 6.76 -0.63 -4.76
N ILE A 19 6.52 0.58 -4.25
CA ILE A 19 6.00 0.78 -2.88
C ILE A 19 4.63 0.12 -2.71
N TYR A 20 3.74 0.24 -3.70
CA TYR A 20 2.44 -0.42 -3.70
C TYR A 20 2.57 -1.94 -3.50
N THR A 21 3.49 -2.56 -4.24
CA THR A 21 3.75 -4.01 -4.14
C THR A 21 4.36 -4.38 -2.78
N GLU A 22 5.27 -3.55 -2.25
CA GLU A 22 5.85 -3.75 -0.92
C GLU A 22 4.79 -3.64 0.19
N LEU A 23 3.84 -2.72 0.07
CA LEU A 23 2.71 -2.59 1.00
C LEU A 23 1.75 -3.77 0.89
N GLU A 24 1.44 -4.25 -0.31
CA GLU A 24 0.61 -5.44 -0.52
C GLU A 24 1.21 -6.67 0.17
N GLU A 25 2.51 -6.91 -0.05
CA GLU A 25 3.22 -8.02 0.58
C GLU A 25 3.21 -7.90 2.11
N LEU A 26 3.50 -6.71 2.65
CA LEU A 26 3.55 -6.50 4.10
C LEU A 26 2.16 -6.61 4.76
N GLY A 27 1.12 -6.04 4.12
CA GLY A 27 -0.26 -6.12 4.59
C GLY A 27 -0.74 -7.57 4.64
N SER A 28 -0.46 -8.34 3.58
CA SER A 28 -0.76 -9.78 3.53
C SER A 28 -0.03 -10.55 4.64
N GLN A 29 1.25 -10.25 4.88
CA GLN A 29 2.02 -10.90 5.95
C GLN A 29 1.42 -10.61 7.34
N GLU A 30 1.03 -9.37 7.62
CA GLU A 30 0.39 -9.01 8.90
C GLU A 30 -1.00 -9.66 9.06
N ARG A 31 -1.80 -9.70 7.99
CA ARG A 31 -3.10 -10.36 7.98
C ARG A 31 -2.97 -11.86 8.23
N GLU A 32 -2.06 -12.53 7.52
CA GLU A 32 -1.77 -13.94 7.75
C GLU A 32 -1.25 -14.19 9.17
N ALA A 33 -0.41 -13.32 9.70
CA ALA A 33 0.09 -13.46 11.07
C ALA A 33 -1.04 -13.36 12.11
N TYR A 34 -2.02 -12.49 11.89
CA TYR A 34 -3.23 -12.37 12.71
C TYR A 34 -4.14 -13.60 12.59
N GLU A 35 -4.42 -14.04 11.36
CA GLU A 35 -5.27 -15.21 11.09
C GLU A 35 -4.70 -16.50 11.68
N ASN A 36 -3.36 -16.60 11.74
CA ASN A 36 -2.65 -17.73 12.34
C ASN A 36 -2.59 -17.69 13.88
N LEU A 37 -3.05 -16.63 14.55
CA LEU A 37 -3.16 -16.60 15.99
C LEU A 37 -4.25 -17.58 16.48
N PRO A 38 -4.09 -18.21 17.66
CA PRO A 38 -5.21 -18.90 18.30
C PRO A 38 -6.37 -17.93 18.54
N GLU A 39 -7.62 -18.36 18.36
CA GLU A 39 -8.83 -17.52 18.56
C GLU A 39 -8.80 -16.74 19.89
N SER A 40 -8.31 -17.36 20.98
CA SER A 40 -8.20 -16.71 22.29
C SER A 40 -7.30 -15.47 22.32
N PHE A 41 -6.42 -15.30 21.32
CA PHE A 41 -5.52 -14.16 21.16
C PHE A 41 -5.96 -13.20 20.06
N GLN A 42 -6.85 -13.59 19.16
CA GLN A 42 -7.36 -12.71 18.10
C GLN A 42 -8.16 -11.54 18.70
N ASP A 43 -9.00 -11.81 19.71
CA ASP A 43 -9.76 -10.79 20.45
C ASP A 43 -8.95 -10.12 21.58
N SER A 44 -7.66 -10.41 21.69
CA SER A 44 -6.80 -9.73 22.66
C SER A 44 -6.35 -8.39 22.12
N GLU A 45 -5.95 -7.46 23.00
CA GLU A 45 -5.34 -6.17 22.61
C GLU A 45 -4.19 -6.36 21.61
N ARG A 46 -3.47 -7.48 21.67
CA ARG A 46 -2.42 -7.81 20.70
C ARG A 46 -2.99 -8.15 19.33
N GLY A 47 -4.05 -8.97 19.27
CA GLY A 47 -4.70 -9.34 18.02
C GLY A 47 -5.36 -8.14 17.35
N GLU A 48 -6.06 -7.31 18.12
CA GLU A 48 -6.62 -6.04 17.65
C GLU A 48 -5.56 -5.15 17.00
N LYS A 49 -4.42 -4.94 17.66
CA LYS A 49 -3.31 -4.15 17.09
C LYS A 49 -2.74 -4.73 15.79
N MET A 50 -2.68 -6.05 15.67
CA MET A 50 -2.21 -6.70 14.45
C MET A 50 -3.21 -6.51 13.30
N SER A 51 -4.51 -6.65 13.58
CA SER A 51 -5.55 -6.37 12.60
C SER A 51 -5.55 -4.90 12.17
N GLU A 52 -5.47 -3.97 13.13
CA GLU A 52 -5.41 -2.53 12.84
C GLU A 52 -4.16 -2.15 12.03
N ALA A 53 -3.02 -2.82 12.27
CA ALA A 53 -1.81 -2.62 11.49
C ALA A 53 -1.99 -3.06 10.04
N ALA A 54 -2.56 -4.24 9.81
CA ALA A 54 -2.87 -4.73 8.46
C ALA A 54 -3.86 -3.80 7.74
N ASP A 55 -4.94 -3.37 8.41
CA ASP A 55 -5.91 -2.42 7.86
C ASP A 55 -5.25 -1.08 7.50
N GLY A 56 -4.33 -0.60 8.34
CA GLY A 56 -3.58 0.62 8.09
C GLY A 56 -2.66 0.52 6.88
N ILE A 57 -2.04 -0.65 6.65
CA ILE A 57 -1.18 -0.90 5.49
C ILE A 57 -2.01 -0.97 4.21
N GLU A 58 -3.14 -1.70 4.22
CA GLU A 58 -4.06 -1.78 3.08
C GLU A 58 -4.62 -0.40 2.71
N SER A 59 -4.99 0.42 3.70
CA SER A 59 -5.40 1.81 3.44
C SER A 59 -4.28 2.65 2.82
N ALA A 60 -3.03 2.47 3.25
CA ALA A 60 -1.90 3.19 2.67
C ALA A 60 -1.62 2.73 1.22
N GLN A 61 -1.84 1.45 0.92
CA GLN A 61 -1.73 0.91 -0.44
C GLN A 61 -2.77 1.56 -1.38
N ASP A 62 -4.02 1.71 -0.94
CA ASP A 62 -5.08 2.38 -1.69
C ASP A 62 -4.76 3.87 -1.96
N ASP A 63 -4.18 4.57 -0.97
CA ASP A 63 -3.72 5.94 -1.14
C ASP A 63 -2.60 6.05 -2.19
N VAL A 64 -1.65 5.10 -2.18
CA VAL A 64 -0.58 5.03 -3.18
C VAL A 64 -1.15 4.80 -4.58
N GLN A 65 -2.13 3.91 -4.74
CA GLN A 65 -2.81 3.69 -6.02
C GLN A 65 -3.48 4.96 -6.54
N SER A 66 -4.18 5.67 -5.66
CA SER A 66 -4.85 6.93 -6.00
C SER A 66 -3.86 8.00 -6.48
N ILE A 67 -2.65 8.04 -5.91
CA ILE A 67 -1.57 8.94 -6.36
C ILE A 67 -1.04 8.51 -7.73
N ILE A 68 -0.84 7.21 -7.96
CA ILE A 68 -0.39 6.67 -9.26
C ILE A 68 -1.37 7.09 -10.35
N ASP A 69 -2.67 6.83 -10.17
CA ASP A 69 -3.72 7.15 -11.13
C ASP A 69 -3.73 8.65 -11.48
N SER A 70 -3.60 9.50 -10.45
CA SER A 70 -3.52 10.96 -10.62
C SER A 70 -2.30 11.41 -11.43
N LEU A 71 -1.14 10.77 -11.22
CA LEU A 71 0.09 11.09 -11.97
C LEU A 71 0.03 10.58 -13.41
N GLU A 72 -0.56 9.41 -13.64
CA GLU A 72 -0.78 8.87 -14.99
C GLU A 72 -1.72 9.75 -15.80
N GLU A 73 -2.79 10.28 -15.19
CA GLU A 73 -3.67 11.26 -15.83
C GLU A 73 -2.90 12.53 -16.27
N ILE A 74 -1.98 13.03 -15.44
CA ILE A 74 -1.13 14.19 -15.78
C ILE A 74 -0.17 13.89 -16.95
N ILE A 75 0.32 12.65 -17.06
CA ILE A 75 1.21 12.25 -18.16
C ILE A 75 0.44 12.13 -19.48
N ASN A 76 -0.78 11.59 -19.41
CA ASN A 76 -1.64 11.25 -20.54
C ASN A 76 -2.42 12.45 -21.11
N ASN A 77 -2.61 13.50 -20.31
CA ASN A 77 -3.12 14.81 -20.75
C ASN A 77 -2.03 15.74 -21.34
#